data_AF-A0A7L9WU22-F1
#
_entry.id   AF-A0A7L9WU22-F1
#
_cell.length_a   1.000
_cell.length_b   1.000
_cell.length_c   1.000
_cell.angle_alpha   90.00
_cell.angle_beta   90.00
_cell.angle_gamma   90.00
#
_symmetry.space_group_name_H-M   'P 1'
#
loop_
_entity.id
_entity.type
_entity.pdbx_description
1 polymer ?
#
loop_
_entity_poly.entity_id
_entity_poly.type
_entity_poly.pdbx_seq_one_letter_code
_entity_poly.pdbx_strand_id
1 'polypeptide(L)'
;MTNPFIIPSLANLNADLAQRHFPLAKGEELQQTFAQLFSRHLGRLQSGKGFEACSLLVTGLSGSGKTAEISDMLNRFKESAVRMPDGKDARFASCVLEAKGSWKDLGRKTLHALGYVQREPQLDRLMIRIEFQEIDLSSAPGHPAQDYETLNEIVGSYAISAGLDVDASLPTGDFLHRLATACAFRWGLVIDMVVDAVALAVARREGVVERSDFVAAWCEKTGMNQLATPFIHDSYETMFRRDKPFRAAIGT
;
A
#
# COMPACT_ATOMS: atom_id res chain seq x y z
N MET A 1 9.82 -34.31 12.44
CA MET A 1 8.44 -34.09 12.94
C MET A 1 8.02 -32.70 12.51
N THR A 2 6.93 -32.56 11.77
CA THR A 2 6.33 -31.27 11.43
C THR A 2 5.68 -30.68 12.68
N ASN A 3 5.92 -29.39 12.96
CA ASN A 3 5.29 -28.69 14.08
C ASN A 3 3.77 -28.62 13.84
N PRO A 4 2.91 -29.11 14.74
CA PRO A 4 1.46 -29.16 14.52
C PRO A 4 0.79 -27.77 14.41
N PHE A 5 1.50 -26.70 14.77
CA PHE A 5 1.03 -25.32 14.65
C PHE A 5 1.51 -24.61 13.37
N ILE A 6 2.28 -25.29 12.52
CA ILE A 6 2.81 -24.72 11.28
C ILE A 6 2.28 -25.52 10.10
N ILE A 7 1.52 -24.88 9.23
CA ILE A 7 1.16 -25.41 7.91
C ILE A 7 2.26 -24.97 6.93
N PRO A 8 3.22 -25.83 6.55
CA PRO A 8 4.43 -25.38 5.85
C PRO A 8 4.13 -24.81 4.46
N SER A 9 3.11 -25.34 3.77
CA SER A 9 2.67 -24.81 2.47
C SER A 9 2.16 -23.38 2.58
N LEU A 10 1.37 -23.07 3.62
CA LEU A 10 0.83 -21.74 3.87
C LEU A 10 1.94 -20.77 4.31
N ALA A 11 2.85 -21.22 5.18
CA ALA A 11 3.99 -20.41 5.63
C ALA A 11 4.93 -20.05 4.46
N ASN A 12 5.27 -21.01 3.60
CA ASN A 12 6.12 -20.78 2.43
C ASN A 12 5.43 -19.88 1.40
N LEU A 13 4.13 -20.10 1.16
CA LEU A 13 3.34 -19.24 0.27
C LEU A 13 3.31 -17.81 0.79
N ASN A 14 2.98 -17.60 2.07
CA ASN A 14 2.96 -16.26 2.65
C ASN A 14 4.35 -15.61 2.67
N ALA A 15 5.42 -16.38 2.87
CA ALA A 15 6.78 -15.85 2.77
C ALA A 15 7.11 -15.40 1.34
N ASP A 16 6.70 -16.15 0.32
CA ASP A 16 6.86 -15.78 -1.09
C ASP A 16 6.00 -14.56 -1.46
N LEU A 17 4.69 -14.60 -1.14
CA LEU A 17 3.76 -13.51 -1.42
C LEU A 17 4.14 -12.22 -0.69
N ALA A 18 4.64 -12.30 0.55
CA ALA A 18 5.08 -11.13 1.32
C ALA A 18 6.39 -10.52 0.80
N GLN A 19 7.22 -11.28 0.08
CA GLN A 19 8.40 -10.73 -0.60
C GLN A 19 8.05 -10.02 -1.91
N ARG A 20 6.86 -10.29 -2.46
CA ARG A 20 6.43 -9.68 -3.72
C ARG A 20 5.97 -8.25 -3.48
N HIS A 21 6.59 -7.33 -4.19
CA HIS A 21 6.17 -5.94 -4.30
C HIS A 21 5.40 -5.75 -5.61
N PHE A 22 4.19 -5.21 -5.53
CA PHE A 22 3.47 -4.74 -6.71
C PHE A 22 3.83 -3.27 -6.94
N PRO A 23 4.37 -2.88 -8.12
CA PRO A 23 4.79 -1.52 -8.38
C PRO A 23 3.57 -0.62 -8.61
N LEU A 24 3.21 0.17 -7.60
CA LEU A 24 2.20 1.22 -7.76
C LEU A 24 2.83 2.44 -8.47
N ALA A 25 2.05 3.13 -9.30
CA ALA A 25 2.50 4.38 -9.93
C ALA A 25 3.01 5.42 -8.92
N LYS A 26 2.43 5.45 -7.71
CA LYS A 26 2.89 6.30 -6.60
C LYS A 26 4.22 5.85 -5.99
N GLY A 27 4.52 4.56 -6.03
CA GLY A 27 5.85 4.03 -5.73
C GLY A 27 6.91 4.53 -6.69
N GLU A 28 6.59 4.56 -7.98
CA GLU A 28 7.47 5.13 -9.01
C GLU A 28 7.69 6.62 -8.82
N GLU A 29 6.63 7.40 -8.55
CA GLU A 29 6.73 8.83 -8.23
C GLU A 29 7.62 9.07 -7.00
N LEU A 30 7.48 8.24 -5.96
CA LEU A 30 8.30 8.27 -4.75
C LEU A 30 9.79 8.05 -5.08
N GLN A 31 10.10 6.97 -5.80
CA GLN A 31 11.45 6.63 -6.23
C GLN A 31 12.08 7.74 -7.07
N GLN A 32 11.36 8.26 -8.07
CA GLN A 32 11.85 9.32 -8.95
C GLN A 32 12.12 10.62 -8.17
N THR A 33 11.20 11.01 -7.29
CA THR A 33 11.36 12.21 -6.46
C THR A 33 12.55 12.09 -5.52
N PHE A 34 12.68 10.92 -4.88
CA PHE A 34 13.84 10.63 -4.03
C PHE A 34 15.14 10.68 -4.83
N ALA A 35 15.20 10.07 -6.01
CA ALA A 35 16.39 10.07 -6.86
C ALA A 35 16.82 11.49 -7.26
N GLN A 36 15.87 12.37 -7.57
CA GLN A 36 16.15 13.79 -7.87
C GLN A 36 16.69 14.54 -6.65
N LEU A 37 16.08 14.35 -5.48
CA LEU A 37 16.53 14.95 -4.23
C LEU A 37 17.93 14.48 -3.85
N PHE A 38 18.15 13.17 -3.88
CA PHE A 38 19.43 12.56 -3.54
C PHE A 38 20.54 12.99 -4.51
N SER A 39 20.28 13.04 -5.81
CA SER A 39 21.28 13.49 -6.80
C SER A 39 21.71 14.93 -6.55
N ARG A 40 20.77 15.83 -6.23
CA ARG A 40 21.10 17.22 -5.85
C ARG A 40 21.90 17.27 -4.56
N HIS A 41 21.53 16.48 -3.56
CA HIS A 41 22.24 16.38 -2.29
C HIS A 41 23.68 15.89 -2.49
N LEU A 42 23.87 14.83 -3.27
CA LEU A 42 25.18 14.25 -3.57
C LEU A 42 26.08 15.26 -4.30
N GLY A 43 25.57 15.96 -5.32
CA GLY A 43 26.33 17.00 -6.02
C GLY A 43 26.73 18.17 -5.10
N ARG A 44 25.86 18.55 -4.16
CA ARG A 44 26.19 19.57 -3.16
C ARG A 44 27.26 19.10 -2.18
N LEU A 45 27.21 17.84 -1.71
CA LEU A 45 28.27 17.26 -0.88
C LEU A 45 29.62 17.26 -1.61
N GLN A 46 29.65 16.88 -2.88
CA GLN A 46 30.86 16.87 -3.70
C GLN A 46 31.49 18.27 -3.86
N SER A 47 30.68 19.34 -3.76
CA SER A 47 31.20 20.71 -3.86
C SER A 47 32.03 21.16 -2.65
N GLY A 48 31.93 20.46 -1.51
CA GLY A 48 32.59 20.82 -0.25
C GLY A 48 32.08 22.10 0.41
N LYS A 49 31.04 22.75 -0.14
CA LYS A 49 30.43 23.96 0.42
C LYS A 49 29.27 23.61 1.35
N GLY A 50 28.97 24.49 2.30
CA GLY A 50 27.73 24.40 3.08
C GLY A 50 26.50 24.55 2.18
N PHE A 51 25.44 23.78 2.47
CA PHE A 51 24.20 23.83 1.72
C PHE A 51 22.99 23.45 2.57
N GLU A 52 21.81 23.89 2.17
CA GLU A 52 20.53 23.48 2.75
C GLU A 52 20.06 22.16 2.12
N ALA A 53 19.65 21.20 2.94
CA ALA A 53 19.03 19.97 2.46
C ALA A 53 17.51 20.14 2.35
N CYS A 54 16.92 19.47 1.36
CA CYS A 54 15.47 19.35 1.23
C CYS A 54 14.98 18.09 1.94
N SER A 55 13.74 18.12 2.42
CA SER A 55 13.02 16.99 3.02
C SER A 55 11.97 16.45 2.05
N LEU A 56 11.72 15.15 2.13
CA LEU A 56 10.62 14.48 1.44
C LEU A 56 9.58 14.04 2.47
N LEU A 57 8.36 14.57 2.34
CA LEU A 57 7.22 14.25 3.19
C LEU A 57 6.25 13.34 2.43
N VAL A 58 6.00 12.16 2.97
CA VAL A 58 5.04 11.21 2.40
C VAL A 58 3.79 11.14 3.28
N THR A 59 2.63 11.44 2.73
CA THR A 59 1.33 11.44 3.42
C THR A 59 0.31 10.51 2.76
N GLY A 60 -0.76 10.17 3.49
CA GLY A 60 -1.84 9.30 3.00
C GLY A 60 -2.49 8.51 4.13
N LEU A 61 -3.68 7.96 3.89
CA LEU A 61 -4.44 7.20 4.88
C LEU A 61 -3.72 5.92 5.35
N SER A 62 -4.00 5.44 6.56
CA SER A 62 -3.48 4.14 7.02
C SER A 62 -3.92 3.03 6.06
N GLY A 63 -3.01 2.14 5.65
CA GLY A 63 -3.31 1.12 4.63
C GLY A 63 -3.23 1.61 3.18
N SER A 64 -2.73 2.83 2.92
CA SER A 64 -2.55 3.34 1.55
C SER A 64 -1.30 2.82 0.82
N GLY A 65 -0.49 1.95 1.43
CA GLY A 65 0.74 1.42 0.83
C GLY A 65 2.05 2.17 1.13
N LYS A 66 1.99 3.33 1.81
CA LYS A 66 3.18 4.17 2.12
C LYS A 66 4.38 3.39 2.66
N THR A 67 4.17 2.60 3.71
CA THR A 67 5.27 1.91 4.41
C THR A 67 5.91 0.86 3.50
N ALA A 68 5.11 0.17 2.68
CA ALA A 68 5.61 -0.81 1.73
C ALA A 68 6.48 -0.14 0.67
N GLU A 69 5.97 0.93 0.02
CA GLU A 69 6.72 1.67 -1.01
C GLU A 69 8.01 2.31 -0.46
N ILE A 70 7.96 2.91 0.73
CA ILE A 70 9.16 3.48 1.36
C ILE A 70 10.17 2.37 1.66
N SER A 71 9.72 1.22 2.17
CA SER A 71 10.63 0.12 2.50
C SER A 71 11.26 -0.49 1.25
N ASP A 72 10.49 -0.71 0.18
CA ASP A 72 10.99 -1.16 -1.12
C ASP A 72 12.05 -0.20 -1.66
N MET A 73 11.72 1.09 -1.75
CA MET A 73 12.62 2.15 -2.22
C MET A 73 13.95 2.15 -1.43
N LEU A 74 13.88 2.07 -0.10
CA LEU A 74 15.07 2.07 0.76
C LEU A 74 15.90 0.77 0.59
N ASN A 75 15.27 -0.38 0.37
CA ASN A 75 15.96 -1.64 0.13
C ASN A 75 16.70 -1.62 -1.20
N ARG A 76 16.03 -1.21 -2.29
CA ARG A 76 16.63 -1.04 -3.61
C ARG A 76 17.77 -0.02 -3.61
N PHE A 77 17.63 1.07 -2.84
CA PHE A 77 18.73 2.02 -2.66
C PHE A 77 19.94 1.39 -1.96
N LYS A 78 19.74 0.60 -0.90
CA LYS A 78 20.84 -0.12 -0.23
C LYS A 78 21.53 -1.11 -1.19
N GLU A 79 20.76 -1.86 -1.96
CA GLU A 79 21.26 -2.80 -2.96
C GLU A 79 22.06 -2.12 -4.07
N SER A 80 21.70 -0.88 -4.42
CA SER A 80 22.43 -0.10 -5.44
C SER A 80 23.85 0.31 -5.03
N ALA A 81 24.23 0.15 -3.76
CA ALA A 81 25.58 0.37 -3.24
C ALA A 81 26.19 1.75 -3.64
N VAL A 82 25.37 2.79 -3.65
CA VAL A 82 25.80 4.17 -3.99
C VAL A 82 26.96 4.60 -3.08
N ARG A 83 28.01 5.14 -3.69
CA ARG A 83 29.20 5.63 -2.97
C ARG A 83 29.08 7.11 -2.62
N MET A 84 29.38 7.42 -1.37
CA MET A 84 29.51 8.78 -0.86
C MET A 84 30.92 9.34 -1.17
N PRO A 85 31.12 10.67 -1.14
CA PRO A 85 32.42 11.29 -1.44
C PRO A 85 33.57 10.82 -0.53
N ASP A 86 33.28 10.29 0.65
CA ASP A 86 34.28 9.70 1.57
C ASP A 86 34.62 8.24 1.24
N GLY A 87 34.10 7.70 0.14
CA GLY A 87 34.32 6.34 -0.34
C GLY A 87 33.45 5.27 0.32
N LYS A 88 32.63 5.61 1.32
CA LYS A 88 31.74 4.66 2.00
C LYS A 88 30.41 4.53 1.26
N ASP A 89 29.73 3.41 1.47
CA ASP A 89 28.38 3.22 0.95
C ASP A 89 27.39 4.16 1.66
N ALA A 90 26.47 4.72 0.89
CA ALA A 90 25.36 5.51 1.40
C ALA A 90 24.46 4.66 2.30
N ARG A 91 24.11 5.18 3.47
CA ARG A 91 23.25 4.48 4.45
C ARG A 91 22.15 5.41 4.94
N PHE A 92 21.00 4.83 5.23
CA PHE A 92 19.91 5.53 5.90
C PHE A 92 19.94 5.28 7.41
N ALA A 93 19.85 6.35 8.19
CA ALA A 93 19.41 6.25 9.57
C ALA A 93 17.89 6.26 9.59
N SER A 94 17.28 5.20 10.11
CA SER A 94 15.82 5.13 10.31
C SER A 94 15.51 5.34 11.78
N CYS A 95 14.60 6.25 12.07
CA CYS A 95 14.05 6.45 13.40
C CYS A 95 12.55 6.21 13.32
N VAL A 96 12.10 5.08 13.88
CA VAL A 96 10.68 4.84 14.08
C VAL A 96 10.33 5.43 15.43
N LEU A 97 9.50 6.47 15.43
CA LEU A 97 9.09 7.14 16.65
C LEU A 97 8.04 6.30 17.38
N GLU A 98 8.44 5.47 18.35
CA GLU A 98 7.50 4.76 19.23
C GLU A 98 6.81 5.75 20.17
N ALA A 99 5.49 5.94 20.00
CA ALA A 99 4.76 6.96 20.74
C ALA A 99 4.41 6.52 22.18
N LYS A 100 4.70 7.38 23.16
CA LYS A 100 3.92 7.47 24.41
C LYS A 100 2.67 8.34 24.15
N GLY A 101 1.67 7.82 23.42
CA GLY A 101 0.42 8.53 23.06
C GLY A 101 -0.28 7.99 21.80
N SER A 102 -1.46 8.51 21.44
CA SER A 102 -2.17 8.07 20.22
C SER A 102 -1.49 8.60 18.94
N TRP A 103 -1.18 7.72 17.98
CA TRP A 103 -0.57 8.07 16.69
C TRP A 103 -1.34 9.14 15.91
N LYS A 104 -2.65 9.24 16.14
CA LYS A 104 -3.50 10.25 15.52
C LYS A 104 -3.20 11.65 16.04
N ASP A 105 -2.81 11.80 17.31
CA ASP A 105 -2.52 13.12 17.90
C ASP A 105 -1.16 13.65 17.50
N LEU A 106 -0.12 12.80 17.49
CA LEU A 106 1.20 13.19 16.97
C LEU A 106 1.08 13.52 15.48
N GLY A 107 0.42 12.66 14.69
CA GLY A 107 0.17 12.91 13.27
C GLY A 107 -0.58 14.23 13.05
N ARG A 108 -1.65 14.50 13.80
CA ARG A 108 -2.39 15.77 13.72
C ARG A 108 -1.54 16.97 14.12
N LYS A 109 -0.78 16.89 15.21
CA LYS A 109 0.10 17.98 15.67
C LYS A 109 1.23 18.24 14.68
N THR A 110 1.81 17.20 14.09
CA THR A 110 2.83 17.32 13.04
C THR A 110 2.23 17.91 11.77
N LEU A 111 1.05 17.46 11.32
CA LEU A 111 0.37 18.05 10.16
C LEU A 111 -0.04 19.52 10.41
N HIS A 112 -0.50 19.83 11.61
CA HIS A 112 -0.78 21.19 12.04
C HIS A 112 0.49 22.05 12.07
N ALA A 113 1.60 21.51 12.59
CA ALA A 113 2.92 22.14 12.54
C ALA A 113 3.40 22.33 11.10
N LEU A 114 3.22 21.34 10.22
CA LEU A 114 3.52 21.43 8.78
C LEU A 114 2.66 22.49 8.09
N GLY A 115 1.43 22.74 8.56
CA GLY A 115 0.62 23.88 8.14
C GLY A 115 1.24 25.24 8.52
N TYR A 116 2.02 25.31 9.61
CA TYR A 116 2.86 26.48 9.89
C TYR A 116 4.12 26.50 9.03
N VAL A 117 4.73 25.33 8.75
CA VAL A 117 5.88 25.25 7.83
C VAL A 117 5.51 25.77 6.43
N GLN A 118 4.28 25.53 5.96
CA GLN A 118 3.73 26.09 4.72
C GLN A 118 3.63 27.62 4.71
N ARG A 119 3.45 28.23 5.89
CA ARG A 119 3.35 29.68 6.04
C ARG A 119 4.72 30.37 6.06
N GLU A 120 5.79 29.60 6.25
CA GLU A 120 7.17 30.06 6.23
C GLU A 120 7.81 29.71 4.88
N PRO A 121 7.92 30.67 3.92
CA PRO A 121 8.35 30.38 2.55
C PRO A 121 9.74 29.73 2.47
N GLN A 122 10.60 30.02 3.46
CA GLN A 122 11.94 29.46 3.54
C GLN A 122 11.94 27.96 3.85
N LEU A 123 10.97 27.47 4.62
CA LEU A 123 10.85 26.06 4.96
C LEU A 123 9.98 25.31 3.95
N ASP A 124 8.92 25.94 3.45
CA ASP A 124 8.04 25.32 2.45
C ASP A 124 8.80 24.94 1.17
N ARG A 125 9.70 25.82 0.68
CA ARG A 125 10.56 25.51 -0.49
C ARG A 125 11.52 24.34 -0.27
N LEU A 126 11.77 23.93 0.98
CA LEU A 126 12.65 22.83 1.33
C LEU A 126 11.87 21.51 1.52
N MET A 127 10.54 21.50 1.45
CA MET A 127 9.74 20.29 1.60
C MET A 127 9.07 19.89 0.30
N ILE A 128 9.42 18.72 -0.23
CA ILE A 128 8.68 18.07 -1.30
C ILE A 128 7.66 17.13 -0.68
N ARG A 129 6.42 17.15 -1.17
CA ARG A 129 5.33 16.33 -0.64
C ARG A 129 4.87 15.33 -1.68
N ILE A 130 4.65 14.10 -1.25
CA ILE A 130 4.01 13.04 -2.03
C ILE A 130 2.82 12.55 -1.22
N GLU A 131 1.64 12.63 -1.82
CA GLU A 131 0.42 12.11 -1.22
C GLU A 131 -0.01 10.81 -1.92
N PHE A 132 -0.13 9.76 -1.11
CA PHE A 132 -0.73 8.50 -1.52
C PHE A 132 -2.26 8.64 -1.47
N GLN A 133 -2.83 8.94 -2.64
CA GLN A 133 -4.26 9.14 -2.84
C GLN A 133 -5.05 7.86 -2.64
N GLU A 134 -6.34 8.03 -2.38
CA GLU A 134 -7.32 6.94 -2.43
C GLU A 134 -7.51 6.45 -3.87
N ILE A 135 -8.06 5.24 -4.01
CA ILE A 135 -8.46 4.67 -5.29
C ILE A 135 -9.59 5.51 -5.89
N ASP A 136 -9.40 5.99 -7.11
CA ASP A 136 -10.37 6.77 -7.88
C ASP A 136 -11.01 5.92 -8.99
N LEU A 137 -12.25 5.52 -8.74
CA LEU A 137 -13.06 4.76 -9.69
C LEU A 137 -14.04 5.66 -10.47
N SER A 138 -13.89 6.98 -10.40
CA SER A 138 -14.72 7.90 -11.15
C SER A 138 -14.29 7.94 -12.62
N SER A 139 -15.23 7.63 -13.52
CA SER A 139 -14.98 7.72 -14.96
C SER A 139 -15.27 9.14 -15.44
N ALA A 140 -14.27 9.83 -15.97
CA ALA A 140 -14.48 11.08 -16.70
C ALA A 140 -15.00 10.79 -18.11
N PRO A 141 -15.77 11.69 -18.76
CA PRO A 141 -16.19 11.50 -20.14
C PRO A 141 -15.00 11.21 -21.07
N GLY A 142 -15.01 10.05 -21.71
CA GLY A 142 -13.95 9.62 -22.64
C GLY A 142 -12.72 8.99 -22.00
N HIS A 143 -12.67 8.82 -20.68
CA HIS A 143 -11.57 8.13 -19.99
C HIS A 143 -12.12 7.08 -19.03
N PRO A 144 -11.87 5.78 -19.24
CA PRO A 144 -12.18 4.76 -18.23
C PRO A 144 -11.39 5.08 -16.95
N ALA A 145 -11.96 4.78 -15.78
CA ALA A 145 -11.25 4.98 -14.53
C ALA A 145 -10.02 4.06 -14.48
N GLN A 146 -8.83 4.67 -14.61
CA GLN A 146 -7.54 3.99 -14.74
C GLN A 146 -7.29 2.99 -13.62
N ASP A 147 -7.77 3.28 -12.42
CA ASP A 147 -7.56 2.45 -11.25
C ASP A 147 -8.27 1.07 -11.35
N TYR A 148 -9.28 0.89 -12.21
CA TYR A 148 -9.82 -0.44 -12.49
C TYR A 148 -8.77 -1.36 -13.13
N GLU A 149 -7.95 -0.83 -14.04
CA GLU A 149 -6.90 -1.59 -14.71
C GLU A 149 -5.86 -2.04 -13.67
N THR A 150 -5.41 -1.12 -12.81
CA THR A 150 -4.47 -1.45 -11.73
C THR A 150 -5.05 -2.45 -10.73
N LEU A 151 -6.33 -2.32 -10.33
CA LEU A 151 -6.99 -3.32 -9.49
C LEU A 151 -6.98 -4.71 -10.13
N ASN A 152 -7.30 -4.78 -11.42
CA ASN A 152 -7.32 -6.03 -12.18
C ASN A 152 -5.91 -6.64 -12.32
N GLU A 153 -4.90 -5.82 -12.58
CA GLU A 153 -3.50 -6.23 -12.65
C GLU A 153 -2.99 -6.78 -11.31
N ILE A 154 -3.37 -6.17 -10.18
CA ILE A 154 -3.02 -6.70 -8.85
C ILE A 154 -3.59 -8.11 -8.69
N VAL A 155 -4.91 -8.30 -8.93
CA VAL A 155 -5.55 -9.61 -8.81
C VAL A 155 -4.87 -10.65 -9.71
N GLY A 156 -4.67 -10.31 -10.99
CA GLY A 156 -4.05 -11.20 -11.96
C GLY A 156 -2.59 -11.53 -11.63
N SER A 157 -1.78 -10.53 -11.26
CA SER A 157 -0.37 -10.71 -10.94
C SER A 157 -0.16 -11.66 -9.77
N TYR A 158 -0.92 -11.48 -8.68
CA TYR A 158 -0.83 -12.36 -7.52
C TYR A 158 -1.37 -13.76 -7.81
N ALA A 159 -2.47 -13.91 -8.58
CA ALA A 159 -2.98 -15.21 -8.98
C ALA A 159 -1.98 -16.00 -9.86
N ILE A 160 -1.48 -15.37 -10.94
CA ILE A 160 -0.47 -15.96 -11.84
C ILE A 160 0.76 -16.37 -11.04
N SER A 161 1.17 -15.52 -10.10
CA SER A 161 2.33 -15.78 -9.28
C SER A 161 2.22 -17.00 -8.38
N ALA A 162 1.01 -17.31 -7.94
CA ALA A 162 0.68 -18.48 -7.13
C ALA A 162 0.32 -19.70 -8.01
N GLY A 163 0.40 -19.58 -9.33
CA GLY A 163 0.02 -20.64 -10.27
C GLY A 163 -1.48 -20.91 -10.30
N LEU A 164 -2.30 -19.89 -10.06
CA LEU A 164 -3.76 -19.99 -10.09
C LEU A 164 -4.32 -19.29 -11.33
N ASP A 165 -5.37 -19.87 -11.91
CA ASP A 165 -6.24 -19.21 -12.85
C ASP A 165 -7.15 -18.19 -12.13
N VAL A 166 -7.65 -17.20 -12.86
CA VAL A 166 -8.57 -16.18 -12.34
C VAL A 166 -9.97 -16.49 -12.86
N ASP A 167 -10.93 -16.68 -11.95
CA ASP A 167 -12.33 -16.90 -12.35
C ASP A 167 -12.89 -15.71 -13.15
N ALA A 168 -13.75 -16.00 -14.13
CA ALA A 168 -14.30 -15.02 -15.05
C ALA A 168 -15.18 -13.94 -14.37
N SER A 169 -15.63 -14.17 -13.13
CA SER A 169 -16.37 -13.17 -12.35
C SER A 169 -15.49 -12.09 -11.71
N LEU A 170 -14.18 -12.29 -11.63
CA LEU A 170 -13.23 -11.38 -10.98
C LEU A 170 -12.76 -10.19 -11.84
N PRO A 171 -12.44 -10.34 -13.15
CA PRO A 171 -12.01 -9.21 -13.98
C PRO A 171 -13.21 -8.36 -14.46
N THR A 172 -14.20 -8.14 -13.59
CA THR A 172 -15.41 -7.38 -13.89
C THR A 172 -15.43 -6.08 -13.11
N GLY A 173 -15.96 -5.01 -13.70
CA GLY A 173 -16.08 -3.71 -13.02
C GLY A 173 -16.84 -3.80 -11.69
N ASP A 174 -17.88 -4.63 -11.61
CA ASP A 174 -18.63 -4.89 -10.38
C ASP A 174 -17.73 -5.49 -9.28
N PHE A 175 -17.00 -6.57 -9.58
CA PHE A 175 -16.10 -7.17 -8.59
C PHE A 175 -14.99 -6.22 -8.16
N LEU A 176 -14.37 -5.51 -9.10
CA LEU A 176 -13.27 -4.59 -8.80
C LEU A 176 -13.74 -3.39 -7.95
N HIS A 177 -14.95 -2.88 -8.18
CA HIS A 177 -15.53 -1.83 -7.35
C HIS A 177 -15.81 -2.34 -5.93
N ARG A 178 -16.29 -3.59 -5.80
CA ARG A 178 -16.49 -4.27 -4.51
C ARG A 178 -15.17 -4.49 -3.78
N LEU A 179 -14.10 -4.87 -4.49
CA LEU A 179 -12.76 -5.01 -3.93
C LEU A 179 -12.24 -3.68 -3.37
N ALA A 180 -12.36 -2.59 -4.14
CA ALA A 180 -11.99 -1.26 -3.67
C ALA A 180 -12.82 -0.84 -2.44
N THR A 181 -14.12 -1.12 -2.45
CA THR A 181 -15.03 -0.82 -1.32
C THR A 181 -14.66 -1.62 -0.07
N ALA A 182 -14.42 -2.92 -0.21
CA ALA A 182 -13.98 -3.81 0.87
C ALA A 182 -12.69 -3.32 1.53
N CYS A 183 -11.83 -2.67 0.74
CA CYS A 183 -10.54 -2.14 1.14
C CYS A 183 -10.56 -0.63 1.43
N ALA A 184 -11.75 -0.03 1.56
CA ALA A 184 -11.96 1.39 1.82
C ALA A 184 -11.15 2.32 0.88
N PHE A 185 -11.01 1.93 -0.38
CA PHE A 185 -10.31 2.69 -1.42
C PHE A 185 -8.83 2.94 -1.10
N ARG A 186 -8.16 1.98 -0.43
CA ARG A 186 -6.74 2.10 -0.07
C ARG A 186 -5.92 0.98 -0.70
N TRP A 187 -4.94 1.35 -1.53
CA TRP A 187 -4.10 0.41 -2.28
C TRP A 187 -3.41 -0.67 -1.44
N GLY A 188 -2.84 -0.30 -0.28
CA GLY A 188 -2.22 -1.29 0.61
C GLY A 188 -3.21 -2.31 1.17
N LEU A 189 -4.45 -1.89 1.47
CA LEU A 189 -5.50 -2.81 1.90
C LEU A 189 -5.97 -3.74 0.77
N VAL A 190 -5.97 -3.26 -0.48
CA VAL A 190 -6.26 -4.09 -1.65
C VAL A 190 -5.20 -5.18 -1.81
N ILE A 191 -3.91 -4.81 -1.78
CA ILE A 191 -2.81 -5.76 -1.91
C ILE A 191 -2.90 -6.82 -0.80
N ASP A 192 -3.09 -6.41 0.45
CA ASP A 192 -3.26 -7.36 1.56
C ASP A 192 -4.46 -8.30 1.32
N MET A 193 -5.61 -7.77 0.89
CA MET A 193 -6.81 -8.56 0.65
C MET A 193 -6.62 -9.57 -0.49
N VAL A 194 -5.93 -9.17 -1.56
CA VAL A 194 -5.63 -10.06 -2.68
C VAL A 194 -4.65 -11.16 -2.25
N VAL A 195 -3.62 -10.83 -1.48
CA VAL A 195 -2.68 -11.81 -0.91
C VAL A 195 -3.42 -12.83 -0.03
N ASP A 196 -4.29 -12.35 0.88
CA ASP A 196 -5.07 -13.21 1.77
C ASP A 196 -6.02 -14.13 0.97
N ALA A 197 -6.73 -13.60 -0.05
CA ALA A 197 -7.63 -14.37 -0.90
C ALA A 197 -6.88 -15.43 -1.74
N VAL A 198 -5.74 -15.06 -2.33
CA VAL A 198 -4.90 -16.01 -3.09
C VAL A 198 -4.36 -17.11 -2.17
N ALA A 199 -3.98 -16.78 -0.93
CA ALA A 199 -3.54 -17.78 0.03
C ALA A 199 -4.63 -18.80 0.37
N LEU A 200 -5.89 -18.35 0.51
CA LEU A 200 -7.04 -19.22 0.71
C LEU A 200 -7.34 -20.10 -0.52
N ALA A 201 -7.26 -19.54 -1.73
CA ALA A 201 -7.44 -20.28 -2.98
C ALA A 201 -6.39 -21.40 -3.14
N VAL A 202 -5.12 -21.13 -2.81
CA VAL A 202 -4.06 -22.16 -2.79
C VAL A 202 -4.37 -23.24 -1.75
N ALA A 203 -4.86 -22.86 -0.57
CA ALA A 203 -5.23 -23.82 0.47
C ALA A 203 -6.41 -24.72 0.07
N ARG A 204 -7.37 -24.20 -0.72
CA ARG A 204 -8.52 -24.92 -1.29
C ARG A 204 -8.11 -25.95 -2.34
N ARG A 205 -6.97 -25.78 -3.02
CA ARG A 205 -6.38 -26.71 -4.02
C ARG A 205 -7.21 -26.93 -5.29
N GLU A 206 -8.00 -25.93 -5.69
CA GLU A 206 -8.84 -26.00 -6.89
C GLU A 206 -8.21 -25.32 -8.11
N GLY A 207 -7.04 -24.69 -7.97
CA GLY A 207 -6.27 -24.14 -9.08
C GLY A 207 -6.81 -22.83 -9.66
N VAL A 208 -7.88 -22.29 -9.08
CA VAL A 208 -8.53 -21.06 -9.50
C VAL A 208 -8.80 -20.17 -8.28
N VAL A 209 -8.57 -18.87 -8.38
CA VAL A 209 -9.04 -17.89 -7.39
C VAL A 209 -10.44 -17.42 -7.77
N GLU A 210 -11.35 -17.43 -6.80
CA GLU A 210 -12.77 -17.13 -6.98
C GLU A 210 -13.25 -16.09 -5.98
N ARG A 211 -14.47 -15.56 -6.22
CA ARG A 211 -15.11 -14.59 -5.33
C ARG A 211 -15.25 -15.09 -3.89
N SER A 212 -15.44 -16.40 -3.71
CA SER A 212 -15.57 -17.05 -2.39
C SER A 212 -14.31 -16.89 -1.54
N ASP A 213 -13.13 -16.88 -2.14
CA ASP A 213 -11.86 -16.69 -1.41
C ASP A 213 -11.74 -15.25 -0.87
N PHE A 214 -12.20 -14.26 -1.63
CA PHE A 214 -12.27 -12.86 -1.17
C PHE A 214 -13.29 -12.64 -0.05
N VAL A 215 -14.43 -13.33 -0.13
CA VAL A 215 -15.44 -13.33 0.94
C VAL A 215 -14.83 -13.91 2.22
N ALA A 216 -14.14 -15.03 2.13
CA ALA A 216 -13.50 -15.69 3.26
C ALA A 216 -12.40 -14.81 3.87
N ALA A 217 -11.47 -14.29 3.06
CA ALA A 217 -10.39 -13.39 3.50
C ALA A 217 -10.95 -12.16 4.23
N TRP A 218 -11.98 -11.53 3.67
CA TRP A 218 -12.59 -10.36 4.28
C TRP A 218 -13.29 -10.68 5.60
N CYS A 219 -13.96 -11.83 5.70
CA CYS A 219 -14.59 -12.25 6.96
C CYS A 219 -13.55 -12.58 8.04
N GLU A 220 -12.44 -13.24 7.69
CA GLU A 220 -11.33 -13.49 8.62
C GLU A 220 -10.73 -12.19 9.17
N LYS A 221 -10.54 -11.20 8.29
CA LYS A 221 -9.95 -9.90 8.65
C LYS A 221 -10.88 -9.00 9.45
N THR A 222 -12.17 -9.05 9.20
CA THR A 222 -13.17 -8.16 9.84
C THR A 222 -13.93 -8.78 11.01
N GLY A 223 -13.99 -10.12 11.08
CA GLY A 223 -14.85 -10.85 12.00
C GLY A 223 -16.36 -10.71 11.69
N MET A 224 -16.74 -10.18 10.53
CA MET A 224 -18.15 -9.97 10.15
C MET A 224 -18.76 -11.22 9.52
N ASN A 225 -20.11 -11.26 9.46
CA ASN A 225 -20.86 -12.40 8.95
C ASN A 225 -20.74 -12.50 7.41
N GLN A 226 -20.48 -13.71 6.91
CA GLN A 226 -20.42 -14.05 5.47
C GLN A 226 -21.69 -13.70 4.68
N LEU A 227 -22.85 -13.60 5.34
CA LEU A 227 -24.11 -13.25 4.70
C LEU A 227 -24.22 -11.76 4.28
N ALA A 228 -23.33 -10.90 4.77
CA ALA A 228 -23.36 -9.46 4.50
C ALA A 228 -21.96 -8.90 4.28
N THR A 229 -21.36 -9.26 3.14
CA THR A 229 -20.03 -8.77 2.73
C THR A 229 -20.12 -7.80 1.56
N PRO A 230 -19.09 -6.96 1.33
CA PRO A 230 -19.02 -6.08 0.15
C PRO A 230 -19.11 -6.85 -1.18
N PHE A 231 -18.68 -8.11 -1.19
CA PHE A 231 -18.64 -8.95 -2.40
C PHE A 231 -19.98 -9.58 -2.77
N ILE A 232 -20.94 -9.64 -1.83
CA ILE A 232 -22.24 -10.32 -2.02
C ILE A 232 -23.41 -9.34 -1.92
N HIS A 233 -23.31 -8.31 -1.09
CA HIS A 233 -24.44 -7.43 -0.80
C HIS A 233 -24.70 -6.41 -1.93
N ASP A 234 -25.95 -6.25 -2.37
CA ASP A 234 -26.30 -5.35 -3.48
C ASP A 234 -26.01 -3.87 -3.17
N SER A 235 -26.30 -3.41 -1.96
CA SER A 235 -26.06 -2.02 -1.52
C SER A 235 -24.65 -1.80 -0.92
N TYR A 236 -23.64 -2.52 -1.39
CA TYR A 236 -22.29 -2.46 -0.80
C TYR A 236 -21.67 -1.05 -0.80
N GLU A 237 -21.96 -0.22 -1.80
CA GLU A 237 -21.40 1.13 -1.93
C GLU A 237 -21.77 2.06 -0.75
N THR A 238 -22.93 1.85 -0.14
CA THR A 238 -23.44 2.72 0.95
C THR A 238 -23.32 2.07 2.32
N MET A 239 -23.24 0.75 2.39
CA MET A 239 -23.25 -0.01 3.64
C MET A 239 -21.88 -0.09 4.33
N PHE A 240 -20.79 -0.02 3.57
CA PHE A 240 -19.43 -0.16 4.10
C PHE A 240 -18.71 1.20 4.13
N ARG A 241 -18.20 1.57 5.31
CA ARG A 241 -17.65 2.91 5.54
C ARG A 241 -16.17 3.02 5.17
N ARG A 242 -15.82 4.09 4.44
CA ARG A 242 -14.43 4.41 4.07
C ARG A 242 -13.53 4.82 5.25
N ASP A 243 -14.10 5.40 6.31
CA ASP A 243 -13.32 5.92 7.46
C ASP A 243 -12.89 4.84 8.45
N LYS A 244 -13.59 3.69 8.49
CA LYS A 244 -13.35 2.58 9.43
C LYS A 244 -13.42 1.21 8.72
N PRO A 245 -12.39 0.84 7.94
CA PRO A 245 -12.37 -0.38 7.12
C PRO A 245 -12.57 -1.71 7.89
N PHE A 246 -12.44 -1.71 9.22
CA PHE A 246 -12.52 -2.92 10.06
C PHE A 246 -13.48 -2.77 11.26
N ARG A 247 -14.43 -1.84 11.21
CA ARG A 247 -15.52 -1.79 12.20
C ARG A 247 -16.85 -1.90 11.48
N ALA A 248 -17.69 -2.84 11.93
CA ALA A 248 -19.06 -2.95 11.48
C ALA A 248 -19.76 -1.58 11.56
N ALA A 249 -20.42 -1.18 10.48
CA ALA A 249 -21.32 -0.02 10.47
C ALA A 249 -22.60 -0.28 11.28
N ILE A 250 -22.83 -1.53 11.69
CA ILE A 250 -23.97 -1.97 12.48
C ILE A 250 -23.62 -1.74 13.95
N GLY A 251 -24.24 -0.71 14.53
CA GLY A 251 -24.14 -0.41 15.96
C GLY A 251 -24.66 -1.57 16.79
N THR A 252 -23.96 -1.85 17.88
CA THR A 252 -24.60 -2.36 19.10
C THR A 252 -25.54 -1.30 19.65
#